data_AF-A0A0J8VRT7-F1
#
_entry.id   AF-A0A0J8VRT7-F1
#
_cell.length_a   1.000
_cell.length_b   1.000
_cell.length_c   1.000
_cell.angle_alpha   90.00
_cell.angle_beta   90.00
_cell.angle_gamma   90.00
#
_symmetry.space_group_name_H-M   'P 1'
#
loop_
_entity.id
_entity.type
_entity.pdbx_description
1 polymer ?
#
loop_
_entity_poly.entity_id
_entity_poly.type
_entity_poly.pdbx_seq_one_letter_code
_entity_poly.pdbx_strand_id
1 'polypeptide(L)'
;MVEQKEVINGVQIKYKYKQRKYDTQHIIFVFCGFGSASMFTYDFENALQDCPAHVVWIKDDFNDCCAYYLCQNMNYSIEQAVITFIESMLARYGLDRSCCTLAGFSKGGTAALYYGLKYHFINIVSTVPQFHIGSFAKREWPLVFKHMADPENENSIFVLDTLLPQLLRDDGSIEKNIYLLTSEADYQYEKEIKPYLDGFRKYRNFNLLMATSQLIREHNQVTSYHVPLLLGIFYSLSQGAVPHYGYCELIADNTLVSRPVKPQPVAILKKIAVMDTLIFPEGIAVLKGVSCGEYQDIEIDLVFKNEGLEEVFRIAKAHRSILTRQLYEEGFVNYDKGWFCTAKFQGLNIHELPAGRYRILLDITCQEHYARKALEVDAGADNKILASSESVDVYSQNGHVYLWKKS
;
A
#
# COMPACT_ATOMS: atom_id res chain seq x y z
N MET A 1 10.07 -12.32 -7.12
CA MET A 1 11.16 -13.17 -6.58
C MET A 1 10.58 -14.16 -5.56
N VAL A 2 11.28 -15.25 -5.24
CA VAL A 2 10.81 -16.25 -4.26
C VAL A 2 11.21 -15.85 -2.83
N GLU A 3 10.31 -16.07 -1.86
CA GLU A 3 10.59 -15.89 -0.43
C GLU A 3 11.65 -16.90 0.05
N GLN A 4 12.65 -16.40 0.76
CA GLN A 4 13.74 -17.16 1.36
C GLN A 4 13.64 -17.10 2.89
N LYS A 5 14.30 -18.04 3.55
CA LYS A 5 14.34 -18.15 5.01
C LYS A 5 15.78 -18.38 5.48
N GLU A 6 16.21 -17.62 6.48
CA GLU A 6 17.51 -17.80 7.13
C GLU A 6 17.30 -17.79 8.64
N VAL A 7 17.87 -18.76 9.36
CA VAL A 7 17.75 -18.84 10.82
C VAL A 7 18.95 -18.16 11.45
N ILE A 8 18.71 -17.13 12.24
CA ILE A 8 19.71 -16.34 12.93
C ILE A 8 19.41 -16.36 14.42
N ASN A 9 20.32 -16.87 15.23
CA ASN A 9 20.17 -16.97 16.69
C ASN A 9 18.84 -17.65 17.12
N GLY A 10 18.38 -18.65 16.36
CA GLY A 10 17.12 -19.36 16.61
C GLY A 10 15.86 -18.64 16.11
N VAL A 11 15.98 -17.43 15.55
CA VAL A 11 14.87 -16.68 14.94
C VAL A 11 14.90 -16.88 13.42
N GLN A 12 13.76 -17.24 12.83
CA GLN A 12 13.64 -17.39 11.37
C GLN A 12 13.36 -16.05 10.72
N ILE A 13 14.31 -15.54 9.92
CA ILE A 13 14.15 -14.34 9.11
C ILE A 13 13.56 -14.74 7.74
N LYS A 14 12.38 -14.24 7.40
CA LYS A 14 11.77 -14.39 6.07
C LYS A 14 12.12 -13.16 5.22
N TYR A 15 12.68 -13.34 4.04
CA TYR A 15 13.10 -12.24 3.18
C TYR A 15 12.96 -12.55 1.69
N LYS A 16 12.92 -11.51 0.85
CA LYS A 16 13.17 -11.63 -0.59
C LYS A 16 14.47 -10.92 -0.91
N TYR A 17 15.17 -11.45 -1.90
CA TYR A 17 16.45 -10.89 -2.31
C TYR A 17 16.52 -10.73 -3.83
N LYS A 18 17.04 -9.58 -4.21
CA LYS A 18 17.42 -9.23 -5.57
C LYS A 18 18.92 -8.93 -5.58
N GLN A 19 19.63 -9.60 -6.48
CA GLN A 19 21.04 -9.33 -6.71
C GLN A 19 21.24 -7.98 -7.43
N ARG A 20 22.35 -7.30 -7.12
CA ARG A 20 22.79 -6.09 -7.82
C ARG A 20 23.00 -6.33 -9.31
N LYS A 21 22.96 -5.25 -10.08
CA LYS A 21 23.38 -5.21 -11.48
C LYS A 21 24.74 -4.51 -11.57
N TYR A 22 25.55 -4.94 -12.54
CA TYR A 22 26.85 -4.32 -12.86
C TYR A 22 27.82 -4.28 -11.65
N ASP A 23 28.51 -3.16 -11.47
CA ASP A 23 29.53 -2.91 -10.45
C ASP A 23 29.00 -2.15 -9.22
N THR A 24 27.68 -1.93 -9.11
CA THR A 24 27.08 -1.15 -8.03
C THR A 24 27.38 -1.76 -6.65
N GLN A 25 28.16 -1.06 -5.83
CA GLN A 25 28.55 -1.50 -4.49
C GLN A 25 27.60 -0.92 -3.44
N HIS A 26 26.32 -1.30 -3.52
CA HIS A 26 25.32 -0.81 -2.58
C HIS A 26 24.25 -1.85 -2.30
N ILE A 27 23.69 -1.82 -1.09
CA ILE A 27 22.58 -2.67 -0.67
C ILE A 27 21.50 -1.85 0.02
N ILE A 28 20.25 -2.15 -0.33
CA ILE A 28 19.07 -1.53 0.25
C ILE A 28 18.32 -2.60 1.04
N PHE A 29 18.17 -2.39 2.34
CA PHE A 29 17.28 -3.19 3.18
C PHE A 29 15.95 -2.47 3.29
N VAL A 30 14.88 -3.12 2.82
CA VAL A 30 13.51 -2.64 2.91
C VAL A 30 12.81 -3.39 4.03
N PHE A 31 12.48 -2.67 5.11
CA PHE A 31 11.59 -3.14 6.17
C PHE A 31 10.14 -3.00 5.68
N CYS A 32 9.46 -4.12 5.49
CA CYS A 32 8.07 -4.15 5.03
C CYS A 32 7.07 -3.76 6.13
N GLY A 33 6.01 -3.05 5.74
CA GLY A 33 4.91 -2.59 6.60
C GLY A 33 3.87 -3.67 6.90
N PHE A 34 2.63 -3.24 7.11
CA PHE A 34 1.45 -4.11 7.23
C PHE A 34 0.78 -4.26 5.85
N GLY A 35 0.31 -5.46 5.52
CA GLY A 35 -0.45 -5.68 4.28
C GLY A 35 -1.91 -5.27 4.42
N SER A 36 -2.55 -4.94 3.29
CA SER A 36 -3.98 -4.59 3.23
C SER A 36 -4.91 -5.81 3.27
N ALA A 37 -4.43 -6.98 2.83
CA ALA A 37 -5.17 -8.24 2.80
C ALA A 37 -4.67 -9.28 3.82
N SER A 38 -3.52 -9.03 4.44
CA SER A 38 -2.91 -9.88 5.47
C SER A 38 -1.97 -9.02 6.33
N MET A 39 -1.54 -9.52 7.48
CA MET A 39 -0.56 -8.80 8.33
C MET A 39 0.80 -8.59 7.65
N PHE A 40 1.07 -9.28 6.52
CA PHE A 40 2.35 -9.27 5.84
C PHE A 40 2.29 -8.70 4.42
N THR A 41 3.41 -8.14 3.98
CA THR A 41 3.59 -7.55 2.64
C THR A 41 5.06 -7.57 2.21
N TYR A 42 5.31 -7.32 0.93
CA TYR A 42 6.62 -7.02 0.34
C TYR A 42 6.55 -5.66 -0.36
N ASP A 43 6.88 -4.59 0.36
CA ASP A 43 6.73 -3.23 -0.15
C ASP A 43 7.74 -2.93 -1.26
N PHE A 44 7.34 -2.17 -2.29
CA PHE A 44 8.21 -1.79 -3.42
C PHE A 44 8.79 -2.96 -4.22
N GLU A 45 8.30 -4.20 -4.07
CA GLU A 45 8.84 -5.35 -4.82
C GLU A 45 8.89 -5.05 -6.31
N ASN A 46 7.79 -4.57 -6.89
CA ASN A 46 7.74 -4.22 -8.32
C ASN A 46 8.53 -2.94 -8.66
N ALA A 47 8.58 -1.96 -7.74
CA ALA A 47 9.17 -0.65 -8.01
C ALA A 47 10.71 -0.67 -8.03
N LEU A 48 11.34 -1.56 -7.26
CA LEU A 48 12.80 -1.65 -7.13
C LEU A 48 13.43 -2.75 -8.01
N GLN A 49 12.66 -3.40 -8.89
CA GLN A 49 13.19 -4.42 -9.81
C GLN A 49 14.34 -3.89 -10.67
N ASP A 50 14.29 -2.61 -11.05
CA ASP A 50 15.32 -2.00 -11.91
C ASP A 50 16.44 -1.27 -11.19
N CYS A 51 16.36 -1.15 -9.85
CA CYS A 51 17.44 -0.57 -9.04
C CYS A 51 18.78 -1.28 -9.32
N PRO A 52 19.92 -0.59 -9.47
CA PRO A 52 21.18 -1.29 -9.71
C PRO A 52 21.76 -1.95 -8.45
N ALA A 53 21.34 -1.52 -7.24
CA ALA A 53 21.78 -2.10 -5.97
C ALA A 53 21.27 -3.52 -5.72
N HIS A 54 21.91 -4.20 -4.76
CA HIS A 54 21.28 -5.30 -4.05
C HIS A 54 20.03 -4.78 -3.33
N VAL A 55 18.95 -5.55 -3.32
CA VAL A 55 17.75 -5.19 -2.55
C VAL A 55 17.31 -6.40 -1.74
N VAL A 56 17.16 -6.21 -0.43
CA VAL A 56 16.72 -7.21 0.53
C VAL A 56 15.45 -6.70 1.18
N TRP A 57 14.33 -7.37 0.93
CA TRP A 57 13.08 -7.08 1.63
C TRP A 57 12.96 -8.01 2.82
N ILE A 58 13.00 -7.46 4.02
CA ILE A 58 12.79 -8.21 5.25
C ILE A 58 11.30 -8.15 5.58
N LYS A 59 10.70 -9.32 5.77
CA LYS A 59 9.29 -9.46 6.15
C LYS A 59 9.20 -9.53 7.67
N ASP A 60 8.35 -8.71 8.28
CA ASP A 60 8.06 -8.73 9.72
C ASP A 60 7.12 -9.89 10.07
N ASP A 61 7.65 -11.11 10.01
CA ASP A 61 6.90 -12.34 10.19
C ASP A 61 7.70 -13.27 11.11
N PHE A 62 7.46 -13.10 12.42
CA PHE A 62 8.13 -13.79 13.50
C PHE A 62 7.08 -14.59 14.28
N ASN A 63 7.10 -15.92 14.11
CA ASN A 63 6.09 -16.83 14.66
C ASN A 63 4.66 -16.46 14.20
N ASP A 64 4.51 -16.24 12.89
CA ASP A 64 3.25 -15.93 12.21
C ASP A 64 2.54 -14.66 12.73
N CYS A 65 3.31 -13.75 13.33
CA CYS A 65 2.86 -12.43 13.73
C CYS A 65 3.92 -11.36 13.43
N CYS A 66 3.49 -10.10 13.33
CA CYS A 66 4.39 -8.96 13.28
C CYS A 66 4.96 -8.65 14.66
N ALA A 67 6.18 -8.13 14.70
CA ALA A 67 6.87 -7.77 15.94
C ALA A 67 7.54 -6.39 15.86
N TYR A 68 7.21 -5.58 14.85
CA TYR A 68 7.89 -4.31 14.55
C TYR A 68 9.41 -4.48 14.31
N TYR A 69 9.85 -5.70 13.97
CA TYR A 69 11.27 -6.07 13.95
C TYR A 69 11.98 -5.88 15.31
N LEU A 70 11.25 -5.87 16.43
CA LEU A 70 11.80 -5.56 17.75
C LEU A 70 11.75 -6.76 18.68
N CYS A 71 10.56 -7.16 19.10
CA CYS A 71 10.42 -8.05 20.25
C CYS A 71 9.18 -8.91 20.22
N GLN A 72 9.26 -10.03 20.94
CA GLN A 72 8.14 -10.87 21.30
C GLN A 72 8.12 -10.97 22.84
N ASN A 73 6.98 -10.71 23.48
CA ASN A 73 6.87 -10.65 24.94
C ASN A 73 7.96 -9.80 25.63
N MET A 74 8.29 -8.63 25.06
CA MET A 74 9.36 -7.72 25.48
C MET A 74 10.78 -8.33 25.44
N ASN A 75 10.94 -9.50 24.82
CA ASN A 75 12.24 -10.10 24.53
C ASN A 75 12.74 -9.64 23.15
N TYR A 76 13.88 -8.97 23.11
CA TYR A 76 14.47 -8.35 21.91
C TYR A 76 15.36 -9.31 21.08
N SER A 77 15.18 -10.62 21.19
CA SER A 77 15.90 -11.59 20.35
C SER A 77 15.63 -11.40 18.86
N ILE A 78 14.41 -10.98 18.49
CA ILE A 78 14.05 -10.62 17.12
C ILE A 78 14.94 -9.46 16.64
N GLU A 79 15.07 -8.41 17.45
CA GLU A 79 15.92 -7.27 17.10
C GLU A 79 17.37 -7.69 16.83
N GLN A 80 17.92 -8.50 17.74
CA GLN A 80 19.29 -9.02 17.61
C GLN A 80 19.47 -9.92 16.39
N ALA A 81 18.47 -10.73 16.05
CA ALA A 81 18.51 -11.58 14.87
C ALA A 81 18.45 -10.77 13.56
N VAL A 82 17.62 -9.72 13.51
CA VAL A 82 17.49 -8.85 12.34
C VAL A 82 18.78 -8.07 12.08
N ILE A 83 19.39 -7.45 13.10
CA ILE A 83 20.69 -6.77 12.89
C ILE A 83 21.79 -7.76 12.50
N THR A 84 21.83 -8.94 13.12
CA THR A 84 22.82 -9.98 12.77
C THR A 84 22.63 -10.45 11.31
N PHE A 85 21.39 -10.56 10.85
CA PHE A 85 21.08 -10.85 9.44
C PHE A 85 21.54 -9.74 8.48
N ILE A 86 21.31 -8.47 8.83
CA ILE A 86 21.75 -7.34 8.03
C ILE A 86 23.28 -7.34 7.90
N GLU A 87 23.99 -7.50 9.03
CA GLU A 87 25.46 -7.54 9.05
C GLU A 87 26.01 -8.77 8.31
N SER A 88 25.35 -9.94 8.42
CA SER A 88 25.78 -11.13 7.68
C SER A 88 25.63 -10.95 6.17
N MET A 89 24.57 -10.27 5.72
CA MET A 89 24.35 -9.93 4.32
C MET A 89 25.36 -8.89 3.82
N LEU A 90 25.71 -7.89 4.62
CA LEU A 90 26.79 -6.94 4.30
C LEU A 90 28.12 -7.67 4.10
N ALA A 91 28.52 -8.48 5.09
CA ALA A 91 29.75 -9.26 5.03
C ALA A 91 29.78 -10.22 3.83
N ARG A 92 28.65 -10.89 3.54
CA ARG A 92 28.51 -11.83 2.41
C ARG A 92 28.82 -11.18 1.05
N TYR A 93 28.56 -9.88 0.89
CA TYR A 93 28.81 -9.16 -0.35
C TYR A 93 30.00 -8.20 -0.26
N GLY A 94 30.79 -8.25 0.82
CA GLY A 94 31.94 -7.38 1.01
C GLY A 94 31.58 -5.90 1.09
N LEU A 95 30.37 -5.60 1.60
CA LEU A 95 29.88 -4.24 1.82
C LEU A 95 29.96 -3.90 3.30
N ASP A 96 29.99 -2.61 3.61
CA ASP A 96 29.87 -2.08 4.97
C ASP A 96 28.67 -1.14 5.09
N ARG A 97 28.47 -0.57 6.28
CA ARG A 97 27.33 0.33 6.56
C ARG A 97 27.33 1.61 5.72
N SER A 98 28.46 2.03 5.17
CA SER A 98 28.54 3.22 4.31
C SER A 98 27.89 2.99 2.94
N CYS A 99 27.93 1.74 2.46
CA CYS A 99 27.32 1.25 1.22
C CYS A 99 25.92 0.67 1.44
N CYS A 100 25.23 1.06 2.52
CA CYS A 100 23.95 0.51 2.93
C CYS A 100 22.89 1.59 3.07
N THR A 101 21.67 1.31 2.61
CA THR A 101 20.48 2.11 2.90
C THR A 101 19.45 1.27 3.64
N LEU A 102 19.01 1.79 4.79
CA LEU A 102 17.84 1.28 5.50
C LEU A 102 16.61 2.05 5.05
N ALA A 103 15.59 1.34 4.58
CA ALA A 103 14.39 1.93 4.02
C ALA A 103 13.13 1.29 4.57
N GLY A 104 12.06 2.07 4.71
CA GLY A 104 10.75 1.52 5.02
C GLY A 104 9.65 2.57 5.16
N PHE A 105 8.42 2.07 5.29
CA PHE A 105 7.19 2.85 5.25
C PHE A 105 6.31 2.47 6.44
N SER A 106 5.68 3.46 7.10
CA SER A 106 4.84 3.19 8.27
C SER A 106 5.67 2.44 9.34
N LYS A 107 5.24 1.24 9.75
CA LYS A 107 6.03 0.33 10.61
C LYS A 107 7.47 0.12 10.11
N GLY A 108 7.65 -0.08 8.81
CA GLY A 108 8.97 -0.23 8.22
C GLY A 108 9.81 1.04 8.32
N GLY A 109 9.16 2.21 8.26
CA GLY A 109 9.80 3.51 8.41
C GLY A 109 10.31 3.70 9.83
N THR A 110 9.54 3.25 10.83
CA THR A 110 9.96 3.15 12.22
C THR A 110 11.19 2.28 12.36
N ALA A 111 11.19 1.08 11.75
CA ALA A 111 12.33 0.17 11.80
C ALA A 111 13.57 0.76 11.13
N ALA A 112 13.44 1.36 9.94
CA ALA A 112 14.55 2.01 9.25
C ALA A 112 15.22 3.09 10.12
N LEU A 113 14.42 3.93 10.79
CA LEU A 113 14.93 4.91 11.74
C LEU A 113 15.53 4.25 12.97
N TYR A 114 14.82 3.34 13.63
CA TYR A 114 15.27 2.67 14.84
C TYR A 114 16.64 2.00 14.64
N TYR A 115 16.78 1.16 13.61
CA TYR A 115 18.02 0.46 13.31
C TYR A 115 19.10 1.42 12.84
N GLY A 116 18.75 2.44 12.05
CA GLY A 116 19.72 3.40 11.56
C GLY A 116 20.35 4.26 12.65
N LEU A 117 19.53 4.68 13.62
CA LEU A 117 19.97 5.44 14.78
C LEU A 117 20.74 4.56 15.77
N LYS A 118 20.17 3.41 16.17
CA LYS A 118 20.75 2.52 17.20
C LYS A 118 22.04 1.84 16.73
N TYR A 119 22.11 1.44 15.47
CA TYR A 119 23.23 0.68 14.91
C TYR A 119 24.08 1.51 13.92
N HIS A 120 23.97 2.84 13.96
CA HIS A 120 24.84 3.77 13.23
C HIS A 120 24.92 3.51 11.71
N PHE A 121 23.79 3.22 11.06
CA PHE A 121 23.72 3.26 9.60
C PHE A 121 23.57 4.70 9.13
N ILE A 122 24.22 5.03 8.02
CA ILE A 122 24.30 6.43 7.57
C ILE A 122 23.15 6.82 6.65
N ASN A 123 22.66 5.94 5.78
CA ASN A 123 21.59 6.26 4.84
C ASN A 123 20.27 5.67 5.32
N ILE A 124 19.32 6.55 5.65
CA ILE A 124 18.00 6.19 6.19
C ILE A 124 16.93 6.87 5.35
N VAL A 125 16.04 6.06 4.76
CA VAL A 125 14.88 6.54 4.00
C VAL A 125 13.61 6.07 4.70
N SER A 126 12.88 6.99 5.32
CA SER A 126 11.70 6.68 6.12
C SER A 126 10.50 7.46 5.61
N THR A 127 9.38 6.77 5.40
CA THR A 127 8.12 7.42 5.02
C THR A 127 7.06 7.17 6.08
N VAL A 128 6.43 8.24 6.56
CA VAL A 128 5.36 8.23 7.57
C VAL A 128 5.58 7.26 8.75
N PRO A 129 6.77 7.25 9.41
CA PRO A 129 7.06 6.35 10.52
C PRO A 129 6.13 6.59 11.72
N GLN A 130 5.76 5.52 12.44
CA GLN A 130 5.19 5.65 13.79
C GLN A 130 6.30 5.80 14.82
N PHE A 131 6.21 6.80 15.68
CA PHE A 131 7.10 6.97 16.82
C PHE A 131 6.56 6.26 18.07
N HIS A 132 5.24 6.27 18.26
CA HIS A 132 4.57 5.63 19.39
C HIS A 132 4.15 4.19 19.05
N ILE A 133 5.11 3.26 19.06
CA ILE A 133 4.93 1.87 18.64
C ILE A 133 3.87 1.14 19.48
N GLY A 134 3.97 1.23 20.81
CA GLY A 134 3.09 0.53 21.74
C GLY A 134 1.65 1.02 21.63
N SER A 135 1.46 2.34 21.68
CA SER A 135 0.14 2.97 21.54
C SER A 135 -0.50 2.68 20.19
N PHE A 136 0.26 2.76 19.10
CA PHE A 136 -0.24 2.46 17.77
C PHE A 136 -0.62 0.98 17.63
N ALA A 137 0.28 0.06 17.99
CA ALA A 137 0.04 -1.37 17.90
C ALA A 137 -1.16 -1.79 18.76
N LYS A 138 -1.29 -1.28 19.99
CA LYS A 138 -2.44 -1.61 20.86
C LYS A 138 -3.77 -1.17 20.26
N ARG A 139 -3.81 0.01 19.62
CA ARG A 139 -5.04 0.59 19.05
C ARG A 139 -5.42 -0.04 17.71
N GLU A 140 -4.48 -0.13 16.78
CA GLU A 140 -4.75 -0.52 15.38
C GLU A 140 -4.53 -2.02 15.13
N TRP A 141 -3.63 -2.66 15.90
CA TRP A 141 -3.23 -4.05 15.73
C TRP A 141 -3.13 -4.83 17.05
N PRO A 142 -4.23 -5.01 17.81
CA PRO A 142 -4.18 -5.58 19.16
C PRO A 142 -3.49 -6.95 19.25
N LEU A 143 -3.61 -7.79 18.21
CA LEU A 143 -2.91 -9.09 18.14
C LEU A 143 -1.39 -8.94 18.02
N VAL A 144 -0.92 -7.94 17.28
CA VAL A 144 0.51 -7.59 17.17
C VAL A 144 1.00 -7.09 18.51
N PHE A 145 0.25 -6.21 19.17
CA PHE A 145 0.61 -5.73 20.50
C PHE A 145 0.73 -6.87 21.51
N LYS A 146 -0.26 -7.77 21.55
CA LYS A 146 -0.24 -8.97 22.41
C LYS A 146 0.94 -9.91 22.11
N HIS A 147 1.41 -9.94 20.87
CA HIS A 147 2.60 -10.70 20.49
C HIS A 147 3.88 -10.03 20.99
N MET A 148 3.96 -8.71 20.93
CA MET A 148 5.11 -7.93 21.37
C MET A 148 5.19 -7.77 22.89
N ALA A 149 4.06 -7.67 23.59
CA ALA A 149 4.00 -7.33 25.01
C ALA A 149 2.71 -7.83 25.68
N ASP A 150 2.68 -7.82 27.01
CA ASP A 150 1.47 -8.08 27.78
C ASP A 150 0.49 -6.90 27.67
N PRO A 151 -0.75 -7.10 27.14
CA PRO A 151 -1.73 -6.04 26.95
C PRO A 151 -2.16 -5.29 28.21
N GLU A 152 -2.08 -5.97 29.36
CA GLU A 152 -2.48 -5.46 30.68
C GLU A 152 -1.37 -4.64 31.36
N ASN A 153 -0.15 -4.66 30.81
CA ASN A 153 0.99 -3.96 31.38
C ASN A 153 1.21 -2.60 30.70
N GLU A 154 0.68 -1.54 31.31
CA GLU A 154 0.85 -0.16 30.82
C GLU A 154 2.32 0.27 30.68
N ASN A 155 3.22 -0.26 31.51
CA ASN A 155 4.64 0.03 31.40
C ASN A 155 5.23 -0.49 30.06
N SER A 156 4.69 -1.57 29.49
CA SER A 156 5.16 -2.08 28.20
C SER A 156 4.80 -1.14 27.04
N ILE A 157 3.61 -0.50 27.11
CA ILE A 157 3.20 0.53 26.13
C ILE A 157 4.19 1.69 26.20
N PHE A 158 4.44 2.21 27.41
CA PHE A 158 5.35 3.33 27.62
C PHE A 158 6.78 3.01 27.14
N VAL A 159 7.30 1.83 27.45
CA VAL A 159 8.64 1.42 26.99
C VAL A 159 8.69 1.39 25.47
N LEU A 160 7.72 0.77 24.79
CA LEU A 160 7.71 0.71 23.33
C LEU A 160 7.54 2.08 22.67
N ASP A 161 6.72 2.96 23.25
CA ASP A 161 6.49 4.32 22.76
C ASP A 161 7.71 5.23 22.92
N THR A 162 8.60 4.93 23.88
CA THR A 162 9.77 5.77 24.16
C THR A 162 10.99 5.37 23.34
N LEU A 163 11.05 4.16 22.79
CA LEU A 163 12.20 3.61 22.05
C LEU A 163 12.72 4.57 20.97
N LEU A 164 11.91 4.89 19.96
CA LEU A 164 12.34 5.71 18.83
C LEU A 164 12.52 7.19 19.22
N PRO A 165 11.60 7.84 19.95
CA PRO A 165 11.82 9.21 20.43
C PRO A 165 13.11 9.39 21.23
N GLN A 166 13.42 8.42 22.11
CA GLN A 166 14.63 8.46 22.92
C GLN A 166 15.89 8.30 22.06
N LEU A 167 15.91 7.33 21.14
CA LEU A 167 17.01 7.18 20.20
C LEU A 167 17.24 8.43 19.37
N LEU A 168 16.17 9.03 18.83
CA LEU A 168 16.27 10.25 18.05
C LEU A 168 16.86 11.38 18.88
N ARG A 169 16.43 11.56 20.13
CA ARG A 169 16.95 12.61 21.01
C ARG A 169 18.40 12.38 21.39
N ASP A 170 18.75 11.16 21.78
CA ASP A 170 20.02 10.82 22.42
C ASP A 170 21.15 10.52 21.39
N ASP A 171 20.83 10.31 20.10
CA ASP A 171 21.85 10.03 19.08
C ASP A 171 22.83 11.21 18.88
N GLY A 172 24.11 11.00 19.21
CA GLY A 172 25.17 11.99 19.00
C GLY A 172 25.84 11.92 17.62
N SER A 173 25.55 10.89 16.83
CA SER A 173 26.18 10.69 15.51
C SER A 173 25.40 11.46 14.43
N ILE A 174 25.76 12.73 14.25
CA ILE A 174 25.04 13.67 13.36
C ILE A 174 25.34 13.50 11.86
N GLU A 175 26.38 12.74 11.49
CA GLU A 175 26.75 12.46 10.10
C GLU A 175 25.87 11.34 9.52
N LYS A 176 24.58 11.64 9.34
CA LYS A 176 23.60 10.76 8.71
C LYS A 176 22.85 11.47 7.58
N ASN A 177 22.50 10.69 6.57
CA ASN A 177 21.63 11.06 5.46
C ASN A 177 20.24 10.53 5.75
N ILE A 178 19.38 11.39 6.27
CA ILE A 178 18.01 11.02 6.65
C ILE A 178 17.04 11.69 5.68
N TYR A 179 16.25 10.86 4.99
CA TYR A 179 15.16 11.31 4.13
C TYR A 179 13.85 10.91 4.79
N LEU A 180 13.13 11.90 5.31
CA LEU A 180 11.82 11.74 5.91
C LEU A 180 10.75 12.26 4.94
N LEU A 181 9.91 11.36 4.44
CA LEU A 181 8.85 11.67 3.51
C LEU A 181 7.49 11.58 4.22
N THR A 182 6.69 12.64 4.16
CA THR A 182 5.43 12.73 4.92
C THR A 182 4.42 13.64 4.20
N SER A 183 3.25 13.82 4.80
CA SER A 183 2.22 14.77 4.39
C SER A 183 1.40 15.17 5.61
N GLU A 184 1.01 16.44 5.71
CA GLU A 184 0.09 16.90 6.77
C GLU A 184 -1.34 16.35 6.60
N ALA A 185 -1.68 15.85 5.40
CA ALA A 185 -2.94 15.18 5.13
C ALA A 185 -3.02 13.75 5.74
N ASP A 186 -1.90 13.21 6.24
CA ASP A 186 -1.90 11.96 6.98
C ASP A 186 -2.48 12.19 8.39
N TYR A 187 -3.54 11.46 8.75
CA TYR A 187 -4.15 11.54 10.07
C TYR A 187 -3.17 11.20 11.22
N GLN A 188 -2.07 10.49 10.92
CA GLN A 188 -1.03 10.17 11.90
C GLN A 188 0.00 11.30 12.09
N TYR A 189 0.11 12.24 11.15
CA TYR A 189 1.18 13.25 11.12
C TYR A 189 1.32 14.05 12.42
N GLU A 190 0.21 14.60 12.92
CA GLU A 190 0.19 15.45 14.11
C GLU A 190 0.69 14.72 15.38
N LYS A 191 0.52 13.40 15.45
CA LYS A 191 0.90 12.59 16.62
C LYS A 191 2.25 11.91 16.43
N GLU A 192 2.51 11.37 15.26
CA GLU A 192 3.65 10.49 15.01
C GLU A 192 4.85 11.21 14.40
N ILE A 193 4.67 12.35 13.72
CA ILE A 193 5.75 12.99 12.96
C ILE A 193 6.07 14.37 13.52
N LYS A 194 5.07 15.26 13.51
CA LYS A 194 5.23 16.68 13.86
C LYS A 194 5.96 16.93 15.19
N PRO A 195 5.67 16.19 16.29
CA PRO A 195 6.34 16.44 17.58
C PRO A 195 7.85 16.17 17.56
N TYR A 196 8.35 15.42 16.58
CA TYR A 196 9.72 14.94 16.54
C TYR A 196 10.58 15.60 15.46
N LEU A 197 9.99 16.45 14.61
CA LEU A 197 10.69 17.08 13.48
C LEU A 197 11.93 17.89 13.93
N ASP A 198 11.84 18.61 15.05
CA ASP A 198 12.97 19.39 15.56
C ASP A 198 14.15 18.50 15.97
N GLY A 199 13.88 17.27 16.44
CA GLY A 199 14.91 16.29 16.80
C GLY A 199 15.79 15.85 15.63
N PHE A 200 15.31 16.01 14.39
CA PHE A 200 16.08 15.70 13.19
C PHE A 200 17.00 16.82 12.71
N ARG A 201 16.78 18.07 13.14
CA ARG A 201 17.55 19.23 12.65
C ARG A 201 19.04 19.18 13.00
N LYS A 202 19.42 18.33 13.97
CA LYS A 202 20.83 18.11 14.34
C LYS A 202 21.61 17.32 13.29
N TYR A 203 20.96 16.54 12.42
CA TYR A 203 21.67 15.75 11.40
C TYR A 203 22.08 16.63 10.22
N ARG A 204 23.34 16.50 9.79
CA ARG A 204 23.93 17.34 8.74
C ARG A 204 23.19 17.25 7.41
N ASN A 205 22.70 16.06 7.07
CA ASN A 205 21.93 15.81 5.85
C ASN A 205 20.53 15.28 6.17
N PHE A 206 19.78 16.04 6.96
CA PHE A 206 18.35 15.82 7.12
C PHE A 206 17.56 16.44 5.96
N ASN A 207 16.64 15.67 5.41
CA ASN A 207 15.77 16.04 4.31
C ASN A 207 14.32 15.74 4.69
N LEU A 208 13.49 16.78 4.74
CA LEU A 208 12.05 16.66 4.99
C LEU A 208 11.30 16.95 3.70
N LEU A 209 10.61 15.92 3.18
CA LEU A 209 9.86 15.99 1.94
C LEU A 209 8.36 15.94 2.28
N MET A 210 7.75 17.12 2.31
CA MET A 210 6.36 17.33 2.72
C MET A 210 5.45 17.35 1.49
N ALA A 211 4.63 16.33 1.28
CA ALA A 211 3.69 16.33 0.16
C ALA A 211 2.40 17.09 0.50
N THR A 212 2.00 18.01 -0.38
CA THR A 212 0.76 18.77 -0.29
C THR A 212 -0.09 18.48 -1.53
N SER A 213 -0.97 17.49 -1.43
CA SER A 213 -1.80 17.02 -2.55
C SER A 213 -3.18 16.57 -2.11
N GLN A 214 -4.22 16.97 -2.86
CA GLN A 214 -5.58 16.45 -2.68
C GLN A 214 -5.72 14.94 -2.99
N LEU A 215 -4.72 14.33 -3.64
CA LEU A 215 -4.66 12.89 -3.91
C LEU A 215 -4.16 12.06 -2.71
N ILE A 216 -3.71 12.73 -1.65
CA ILE A 216 -3.34 12.10 -0.39
C ILE A 216 -4.48 12.33 0.61
N ARG A 217 -5.22 11.26 0.91
CA ARG A 217 -6.34 11.29 1.86
C ARG A 217 -6.31 10.13 2.86
N GLU A 218 -5.40 9.18 2.66
CA GLU A 218 -5.16 8.05 3.56
C GLU A 218 -3.66 7.83 3.75
N HIS A 219 -3.30 7.25 4.89
CA HIS A 219 -1.90 6.99 5.30
C HIS A 219 -1.09 6.23 4.24
N ASN A 220 -1.66 5.20 3.61
CA ASN A 220 -1.01 4.41 2.56
C ASN A 220 -0.78 5.21 1.25
N GLN A 221 -1.51 6.29 1.02
CA GLN A 221 -1.39 7.12 -0.18
C GLN A 221 -0.18 8.04 -0.12
N VAL A 222 0.29 8.44 1.08
CA VAL A 222 1.49 9.28 1.24
C VAL A 222 2.70 8.60 0.59
N THR A 223 2.96 7.35 0.97
CA THR A 223 4.05 6.56 0.39
C THR A 223 3.88 6.38 -1.11
N SER A 224 2.65 6.05 -1.53
CA SER A 224 2.35 5.83 -2.94
C SER A 224 2.57 7.10 -3.78
N TYR A 225 2.33 8.28 -3.23
CA TYR A 225 2.58 9.57 -3.87
C TYR A 225 4.08 9.82 -4.03
N HIS A 226 4.87 9.49 -3.00
CA HIS A 226 6.31 9.70 -2.98
C HIS A 226 7.12 8.69 -3.81
N VAL A 227 6.53 7.64 -4.38
CA VAL A 227 7.24 6.58 -5.14
C VAL A 227 8.25 7.14 -6.17
N PRO A 228 7.91 8.11 -7.04
CA PRO A 228 8.88 8.62 -8.02
C PRO A 228 10.13 9.23 -7.36
N LEU A 229 9.93 10.00 -6.28
CA LEU A 229 11.02 10.64 -5.54
C LEU A 229 11.85 9.61 -4.74
N LEU A 230 11.18 8.64 -4.12
CA LEU A 230 11.83 7.52 -3.44
C LEU A 230 12.76 6.76 -4.38
N LEU A 231 12.31 6.44 -5.60
CA LEU A 231 13.15 5.80 -6.60
C LEU A 231 14.36 6.66 -6.97
N GLY A 232 14.18 7.98 -7.14
CA GLY A 232 15.28 8.92 -7.37
C GLY A 232 16.31 8.92 -6.24
N ILE A 233 15.85 8.91 -4.97
CA ILE A 233 16.71 8.85 -3.78
C ILE A 233 17.46 7.52 -3.74
N PHE A 234 16.76 6.39 -3.88
CA PHE A 234 17.37 5.06 -3.87
C PHE A 234 18.43 4.92 -4.97
N TYR A 235 18.15 5.43 -6.17
CA TYR A 235 19.08 5.31 -7.28
C TYR A 235 20.28 6.20 -7.07
N SER A 236 20.10 7.43 -6.59
CA SER A 236 21.21 8.32 -6.25
C SER A 236 22.13 7.69 -5.19
N LEU A 237 21.54 7.25 -4.06
CA LEU A 237 22.29 6.61 -2.98
C LEU A 237 23.02 5.36 -3.45
N SER A 238 22.38 4.54 -4.30
CA SER A 238 23.02 3.35 -4.86
C SER A 238 24.25 3.63 -5.72
N GLN A 239 24.35 4.84 -6.26
CA GLN A 239 25.50 5.30 -7.05
C GLN A 239 26.52 6.09 -6.21
N GLY A 240 26.33 6.17 -4.89
CA GLY A 240 27.15 7.00 -4.00
C GLY A 240 26.89 8.51 -4.14
N ALA A 241 25.93 8.92 -4.96
CA ALA A 241 25.48 10.30 -5.03
C ALA A 241 24.49 10.52 -3.89
N VAL A 242 24.87 11.31 -2.89
CA VAL A 242 24.08 11.56 -1.68
C VAL A 242 23.36 12.91 -1.81
N PRO A 243 22.05 12.94 -2.13
CA PRO A 243 21.36 14.21 -2.34
C PRO A 243 21.14 14.95 -1.01
N HIS A 244 21.16 16.29 -1.07
CA HIS A 244 20.67 17.16 -0.02
C HIS A 244 19.60 18.10 -0.59
N TYR A 245 18.36 17.87 -0.18
CA TYR A 245 17.17 18.65 -0.51
C TYR A 245 16.78 19.64 0.59
N GLY A 246 17.14 19.36 1.85
CA GLY A 246 16.70 20.14 3.01
C GLY A 246 15.19 20.00 3.25
N TYR A 247 14.50 21.11 3.52
CA TYR A 247 13.03 21.13 3.58
C TYR A 247 12.46 21.40 2.18
N CYS A 248 11.66 20.47 1.67
CA CYS A 248 10.95 20.62 0.40
C CYS A 248 9.46 20.39 0.60
N GLU A 249 8.66 21.40 0.26
CA GLU A 249 7.23 21.24 0.06
C GLU A 249 6.97 20.79 -1.38
N LEU A 250 6.40 19.60 -1.54
CA LEU A 250 6.05 19.02 -2.83
C LEU A 250 4.60 19.38 -3.14
N ILE A 251 4.43 20.58 -3.70
CA ILE A 251 3.12 21.13 -4.06
C ILE A 251 2.60 20.41 -5.31
N ALA A 252 1.44 19.77 -5.18
CA ALA A 252 0.71 19.20 -6.31
C ALA A 252 -0.11 20.26 -7.06
N ASP A 253 -0.55 19.90 -8.26
CA ASP A 253 -1.64 20.61 -8.90
C ASP A 253 -2.94 20.39 -8.09
N ASN A 254 -3.36 21.44 -7.38
CA ASN A 254 -4.59 21.47 -6.60
C ASN A 254 -5.74 22.17 -7.35
N THR A 255 -5.63 22.30 -8.68
CA THR A 255 -6.72 22.84 -9.50
C THR A 255 -7.97 22.00 -9.35
N LEU A 256 -9.07 22.69 -9.07
CA LEU A 256 -10.41 22.13 -9.09
C LEU A 256 -10.98 22.37 -10.48
N VAL A 257 -11.33 21.30 -11.20
CA VAL A 257 -12.00 21.44 -12.49
C VAL A 257 -13.46 21.84 -12.25
N SER A 258 -13.97 22.79 -13.03
CA SER A 258 -15.39 23.15 -13.03
C SER A 258 -16.27 21.99 -13.52
N ARG A 259 -17.40 21.75 -12.85
CA ARG A 259 -18.40 20.69 -13.19
C ARG A 259 -19.14 20.99 -14.51
N PRO A 260 -19.63 19.97 -15.26
CA PRO A 260 -18.86 18.99 -16.00
C PRO A 260 -18.90 19.27 -17.53
N VAL A 261 -17.78 18.97 -18.19
CA VAL A 261 -17.79 18.42 -19.57
C VAL A 261 -18.61 17.13 -19.56
N LYS A 262 -19.49 16.93 -20.55
CA LYS A 262 -20.42 15.78 -20.69
C LYS A 262 -19.91 14.50 -19.98
N PRO A 263 -20.59 14.00 -18.93
CA PRO A 263 -20.08 12.93 -18.07
C PRO A 263 -19.76 11.68 -18.88
N GLN A 264 -18.57 11.11 -18.64
CA GLN A 264 -18.09 9.92 -19.36
C GLN A 264 -18.15 8.70 -18.43
N PRO A 265 -18.97 7.68 -18.74
CA PRO A 265 -19.05 6.49 -17.90
C PRO A 265 -17.77 5.64 -17.99
N VAL A 266 -17.34 5.15 -16.84
CA VAL A 266 -16.29 4.13 -16.69
C VAL A 266 -16.92 2.93 -16.00
N ALA A 267 -16.82 1.75 -16.62
CA ALA A 267 -17.37 0.49 -16.13
C ALA A 267 -16.36 -0.62 -16.42
N ILE A 268 -15.49 -0.95 -15.44
CA ILE A 268 -14.38 -1.89 -15.62
C ILE A 268 -14.44 -2.97 -14.56
N LEU A 269 -14.54 -4.23 -14.96
CA LEU A 269 -14.44 -5.39 -14.09
C LEU A 269 -12.97 -5.63 -13.70
N LYS A 270 -12.70 -5.69 -12.40
CA LYS A 270 -11.35 -5.95 -11.87
C LYS A 270 -11.20 -7.34 -11.27
N LYS A 271 -12.27 -7.88 -10.68
CA LYS A 271 -12.28 -9.22 -10.10
C LYS A 271 -13.65 -9.84 -10.27
N ILE A 272 -13.67 -11.14 -10.52
CA ILE A 272 -14.89 -11.93 -10.52
C ILE A 272 -14.61 -13.32 -10.00
N ALA A 273 -15.52 -13.85 -9.20
CA ALA A 273 -15.58 -15.25 -8.83
C ALA A 273 -17.01 -15.76 -9.01
N VAL A 274 -17.15 -17.07 -9.13
CA VAL A 274 -18.45 -17.74 -9.29
C VAL A 274 -18.47 -18.95 -8.37
N MET A 275 -19.59 -19.15 -7.67
CA MET A 275 -19.88 -20.35 -6.89
C MET A 275 -21.30 -20.79 -7.24
N ASP A 276 -21.42 -21.83 -8.06
CA ASP A 276 -22.70 -22.26 -8.63
C ASP A 276 -23.43 -21.08 -9.33
N THR A 277 -24.58 -20.61 -8.80
CA THR A 277 -25.33 -19.44 -9.31
C THR A 277 -25.01 -18.12 -8.60
N LEU A 278 -24.08 -18.11 -7.64
CA LEU A 278 -23.59 -16.89 -7.01
C LEU A 278 -22.43 -16.31 -7.80
N ILE A 279 -22.53 -15.04 -8.17
CA ILE A 279 -21.43 -14.29 -8.78
C ILE A 279 -20.90 -13.21 -7.83
N PHE A 280 -19.59 -12.95 -7.88
CA PHE A 280 -18.91 -11.98 -7.02
C PHE A 280 -18.17 -10.94 -7.87
N PRO A 281 -18.88 -10.11 -8.66
CA PRO A 281 -18.26 -9.10 -9.49
C PRO A 281 -17.78 -7.92 -8.63
N GLU A 282 -16.56 -7.47 -8.87
CA GLU A 282 -15.98 -6.28 -8.26
C GLU A 282 -15.22 -5.45 -9.31
N GLY A 283 -15.33 -4.13 -9.25
CA GLY A 283 -14.65 -3.27 -10.20
C GLY A 283 -15.00 -1.79 -10.06
N ILE A 284 -14.72 -1.04 -11.11
CA ILE A 284 -14.85 0.42 -11.15
C ILE A 284 -16.13 0.80 -11.90
N ALA A 285 -16.97 1.63 -11.27
CA ALA A 285 -18.15 2.25 -11.85
C ALA A 285 -18.22 3.72 -11.42
N VAL A 286 -17.94 4.63 -12.36
CA VAL A 286 -18.04 6.09 -12.11
C VAL A 286 -18.55 6.83 -13.34
N LEU A 287 -19.02 8.05 -13.14
CA LEU A 287 -19.17 9.04 -14.20
C LEU A 287 -18.02 10.05 -14.07
N LYS A 288 -17.02 10.00 -14.96
CA LYS A 288 -15.88 10.94 -14.90
C LYS A 288 -16.40 12.38 -15.00
N GLY A 289 -15.85 13.24 -14.15
CA GLY A 289 -16.26 14.63 -13.95
C GLY A 289 -17.32 14.82 -12.86
N VAL A 290 -17.93 13.75 -12.35
CA VAL A 290 -18.94 13.80 -11.30
C VAL A 290 -18.40 13.11 -10.05
N SER A 291 -18.35 13.85 -8.95
CA SER A 291 -17.85 13.33 -7.68
C SER A 291 -18.79 12.27 -7.09
N CYS A 292 -18.23 11.13 -6.66
CA CYS A 292 -18.90 10.15 -5.81
C CYS A 292 -18.09 9.92 -4.53
N GLY A 293 -17.98 10.99 -3.73
CA GLY A 293 -17.22 10.99 -2.48
C GLY A 293 -17.99 10.34 -1.34
N GLU A 294 -19.32 10.46 -1.36
CA GLU A 294 -20.23 9.93 -0.36
C GLU A 294 -21.04 8.74 -0.87
N TYR A 295 -21.48 7.86 0.03
CA TYR A 295 -22.24 6.66 -0.36
C TYR A 295 -23.61 7.00 -0.97
N GLN A 296 -24.17 8.16 -0.68
CA GLN A 296 -25.42 8.60 -1.29
C GLN A 296 -25.24 9.17 -2.71
N ASP A 297 -24.00 9.51 -3.09
CA ASP A 297 -23.74 10.19 -4.37
C ASP A 297 -23.92 9.29 -5.57
N ILE A 298 -23.80 7.96 -5.42
CA ILE A 298 -23.75 7.03 -6.55
C ILE A 298 -24.57 5.77 -6.31
N GLU A 299 -25.34 5.35 -7.30
CA GLU A 299 -26.06 4.09 -7.37
C GLU A 299 -25.60 3.31 -8.60
N ILE A 300 -25.46 1.99 -8.44
CA ILE A 300 -24.92 1.12 -9.48
C ILE A 300 -25.82 -0.10 -9.59
N ASP A 301 -26.34 -0.31 -10.79
CA ASP A 301 -27.20 -1.43 -11.15
C ASP A 301 -26.50 -2.31 -12.18
N LEU A 302 -26.43 -3.61 -11.91
CA LEU A 302 -25.87 -4.62 -12.81
C LEU A 302 -26.96 -5.12 -13.74
N VAL A 303 -26.76 -4.95 -15.04
CA VAL A 303 -27.76 -5.27 -16.07
C VAL A 303 -27.30 -6.48 -16.88
N PHE A 304 -28.10 -7.54 -16.88
CA PHE A 304 -27.92 -8.71 -17.74
C PHE A 304 -28.84 -8.59 -18.94
N LYS A 305 -28.27 -8.40 -20.12
CA LYS A 305 -29.04 -8.16 -21.35
C LYS A 305 -28.80 -9.24 -22.39
N ASN A 306 -29.88 -9.80 -22.93
CA ASN A 306 -29.87 -10.63 -24.14
C ASN A 306 -30.92 -10.09 -25.15
N GLU A 307 -31.18 -10.80 -26.25
CA GLU A 307 -32.06 -10.31 -27.33
C GLU A 307 -33.54 -10.13 -26.91
N GLY A 308 -33.99 -10.73 -25.81
CA GLY A 308 -35.40 -10.69 -25.39
C GLY A 308 -35.62 -10.44 -23.90
N LEU A 309 -34.57 -10.29 -23.10
CA LEU A 309 -34.61 -10.12 -21.65
C LEU A 309 -33.58 -9.09 -21.20
N GLU A 310 -34.00 -8.23 -20.29
CA GLU A 310 -33.12 -7.34 -19.55
C GLU A 310 -33.47 -7.45 -18.06
N GLU A 311 -32.56 -8.02 -17.28
CA GLU A 311 -32.71 -8.15 -15.83
C GLU A 311 -31.74 -7.22 -15.12
N VAL A 312 -32.21 -6.54 -14.08
CA VAL A 312 -31.47 -5.48 -13.39
C VAL A 312 -31.35 -5.81 -11.91
N PHE A 313 -30.12 -5.78 -11.40
CA PHE A 313 -29.81 -6.08 -10.01
C PHE A 313 -29.08 -4.91 -9.37
N ARG A 314 -29.67 -4.34 -8.31
CA ARG A 314 -28.99 -3.35 -7.47
C ARG A 314 -27.82 -4.00 -6.75
N ILE A 315 -26.62 -3.47 -6.97
CA ILE A 315 -25.41 -3.95 -6.29
C ILE A 315 -24.89 -2.91 -5.29
N ALA A 316 -24.02 -3.37 -4.39
CA ALA A 316 -23.40 -2.54 -3.39
C ALA A 316 -22.16 -1.83 -3.95
N LYS A 317 -21.57 -1.01 -3.10
CA LYS A 317 -20.34 -0.28 -3.39
C LYS A 317 -19.46 -0.20 -2.15
N ALA A 318 -18.16 -0.12 -2.37
CA ALA A 318 -17.16 -0.05 -1.31
C ALA A 318 -16.31 1.22 -1.44
N HIS A 319 -15.76 1.66 -0.31
CA HIS A 319 -14.78 2.74 -0.29
C HIS A 319 -13.43 2.27 -0.84
N ARG A 320 -12.91 2.99 -1.84
CA ARG A 320 -11.58 2.80 -2.44
C ARG A 320 -10.96 4.15 -2.80
N SER A 321 -10.28 4.76 -1.82
CA SER A 321 -9.58 6.04 -1.98
C SER A 321 -8.64 6.12 -3.18
N ILE A 322 -8.00 4.99 -3.54
CA ILE A 322 -7.06 4.91 -4.66
C ILE A 322 -7.70 5.22 -6.02
N LEU A 323 -9.02 5.07 -6.16
CA LEU A 323 -9.73 5.34 -7.41
C LEU A 323 -9.59 6.79 -7.84
N THR A 324 -9.62 7.73 -6.90
CA THR A 324 -9.44 9.15 -7.21
C THR A 324 -8.11 9.40 -7.91
N ARG A 325 -7.03 8.75 -7.45
CA ARG A 325 -5.71 8.87 -8.11
C ARG A 325 -5.66 8.14 -9.45
N GLN A 326 -6.25 6.94 -9.55
CA GLN A 326 -6.25 6.15 -10.79
C GLN A 326 -7.03 6.81 -11.93
N LEU A 327 -8.09 7.56 -11.58
CA LEU A 327 -8.99 8.21 -12.52
C LEU A 327 -8.72 9.71 -12.66
N TYR A 328 -7.67 10.22 -11.99
CA TYR A 328 -7.29 11.63 -12.05
C TYR A 328 -7.00 12.04 -13.50
N GLU A 329 -7.62 13.13 -13.93
CA GLU A 329 -7.48 13.70 -15.26
C GLU A 329 -7.68 15.20 -15.16
N GLU A 330 -6.62 15.97 -15.40
CA GLU A 330 -6.58 17.45 -15.46
C GLU A 330 -7.03 18.22 -14.20
N GLY A 331 -7.58 17.56 -13.18
CA GLY A 331 -7.81 18.11 -11.86
C GLY A 331 -8.63 17.19 -10.96
N PHE A 332 -8.85 17.65 -9.73
CA PHE A 332 -9.36 16.78 -8.67
C PHE A 332 -10.88 16.54 -8.76
N VAL A 333 -11.25 15.25 -8.80
CA VAL A 333 -12.63 14.77 -8.60
C VAL A 333 -12.57 13.54 -7.70
N ASN A 334 -13.40 13.51 -6.66
CA ASN A 334 -13.41 12.40 -5.70
C ASN A 334 -14.26 11.23 -6.23
N TYR A 335 -13.64 10.07 -6.41
CA TYR A 335 -14.27 8.85 -6.92
C TYR A 335 -14.33 7.69 -5.90
N ASP A 336 -14.23 8.00 -4.61
CA ASP A 336 -13.95 7.01 -3.58
C ASP A 336 -15.03 5.95 -3.39
N LYS A 337 -16.28 6.24 -3.76
CA LYS A 337 -17.38 5.27 -3.72
C LYS A 337 -17.65 4.60 -5.06
N GLY A 338 -16.75 4.78 -6.03
CA GLY A 338 -16.84 4.21 -7.38
C GLY A 338 -16.48 2.73 -7.49
N TRP A 339 -16.21 2.01 -6.38
CA TRP A 339 -15.95 0.57 -6.44
C TRP A 339 -17.26 -0.20 -6.27
N PHE A 340 -17.74 -0.86 -7.33
CA PHE A 340 -18.90 -1.73 -7.23
C PHE A 340 -18.52 -3.10 -6.65
N CYS A 341 -19.43 -3.69 -5.86
CA CYS A 341 -19.27 -5.03 -5.29
C CYS A 341 -20.64 -5.63 -4.92
N THR A 342 -20.66 -6.88 -4.46
CA THR A 342 -21.87 -7.49 -3.90
C THR A 342 -22.11 -7.02 -2.47
N ALA A 343 -23.37 -7.03 -2.02
CA ALA A 343 -23.72 -6.64 -0.67
C ALA A 343 -22.97 -7.52 0.35
N LYS A 344 -22.22 -6.88 1.25
CA LYS A 344 -21.37 -7.54 2.26
C LYS A 344 -20.40 -8.59 1.68
N PHE A 345 -20.07 -8.51 0.39
CA PHE A 345 -19.27 -9.50 -0.34
C PHE A 345 -19.85 -10.93 -0.31
N GLN A 346 -21.18 -11.08 -0.18
CA GLN A 346 -21.85 -12.38 -0.04
C GLN A 346 -22.28 -13.01 -1.38
N GLY A 347 -21.99 -12.36 -2.50
CA GLY A 347 -22.39 -12.83 -3.82
C GLY A 347 -23.77 -12.33 -4.23
N LEU A 348 -23.98 -12.25 -5.54
CA LEU A 348 -25.28 -11.96 -6.17
C LEU A 348 -25.82 -13.27 -6.74
N ASN A 349 -26.98 -13.70 -6.27
CA ASN A 349 -27.61 -14.92 -6.77
C ASN A 349 -28.36 -14.62 -8.07
N ILE A 350 -27.96 -15.27 -9.15
CA ILE A 350 -28.59 -15.14 -10.48
C ILE A 350 -29.40 -16.40 -10.86
N HIS A 351 -29.85 -17.16 -9.88
CA HIS A 351 -30.65 -18.38 -10.09
C HIS A 351 -31.91 -18.11 -10.94
N GLU A 352 -32.57 -16.97 -10.75
CA GLU A 352 -33.80 -16.60 -11.47
C GLU A 352 -33.54 -16.19 -12.93
N LEU A 353 -32.31 -15.85 -13.28
CA LEU A 353 -31.94 -15.52 -14.66
C LEU A 353 -32.14 -16.77 -15.55
N PRO A 354 -32.84 -16.73 -16.68
CA PRO A 354 -32.97 -17.90 -17.55
C PRO A 354 -31.63 -18.41 -18.11
N ALA A 355 -31.60 -19.66 -18.57
CA ALA A 355 -30.43 -20.18 -19.27
C ALA A 355 -30.20 -19.40 -20.57
N GLY A 356 -28.95 -19.02 -20.85
CA GLY A 356 -28.66 -18.16 -22.00
C GLY A 356 -27.38 -17.36 -21.86
N ARG A 357 -27.06 -16.59 -22.90
CA ARG A 357 -25.91 -15.69 -22.94
C ARG A 357 -26.38 -14.26 -22.74
N TYR A 358 -25.71 -13.57 -21.84
CA TYR A 358 -26.03 -12.21 -21.42
C TYR A 358 -24.79 -11.34 -21.60
N ARG A 359 -24.96 -10.17 -22.20
CA ARG A 359 -23.99 -9.09 -22.08
C ARG A 359 -24.22 -8.39 -20.74
N ILE A 360 -23.15 -8.14 -20.01
CA ILE A 360 -23.22 -7.39 -18.75
C ILE A 360 -23.03 -5.91 -19.03
N LEU A 361 -23.94 -5.09 -18.52
CA LEU A 361 -23.84 -3.64 -18.50
C LEU A 361 -23.94 -3.12 -17.07
N LEU A 362 -23.50 -1.87 -16.87
CA LEU A 362 -23.74 -1.11 -15.66
C LEU A 362 -24.58 0.11 -15.98
N ASP A 363 -25.60 0.29 -15.16
CA ASP A 363 -26.36 1.53 -15.03
C ASP A 363 -25.78 2.30 -13.86
N ILE A 364 -25.24 3.48 -14.15
CA ILE A 364 -24.51 4.30 -13.19
C ILE A 364 -25.29 5.61 -13.05
N THR A 365 -25.92 5.78 -11.89
CA THR A 365 -26.54 7.04 -11.49
C THR A 365 -25.61 7.70 -10.48
N CYS A 366 -25.10 8.89 -10.78
CA CYS A 366 -24.23 9.65 -9.88
C CYS A 366 -24.74 11.08 -9.77
N GLN A 367 -25.18 11.48 -8.57
CA GLN A 367 -25.90 12.74 -8.34
C GLN A 367 -27.09 12.86 -9.31
N GLU A 368 -27.15 13.92 -10.12
CA GLU A 368 -28.22 14.15 -11.10
C GLU A 368 -27.92 13.54 -12.48
N HIS A 369 -26.81 12.82 -12.62
CA HIS A 369 -26.35 12.27 -13.89
C HIS A 369 -26.57 10.77 -13.98
N TYR A 370 -26.93 10.29 -15.17
CA TYR A 370 -27.10 8.87 -15.47
C TYR A 370 -26.33 8.52 -16.74
N ALA A 371 -25.69 7.35 -16.75
CA ALA A 371 -25.21 6.73 -17.97
C ALA A 371 -25.22 5.20 -17.86
N ARG A 372 -25.49 4.55 -18.99
CA ARG A 372 -25.38 3.10 -19.17
C ARG A 372 -24.12 2.79 -19.97
N LYS A 373 -23.32 1.81 -19.52
CA LYS A 373 -22.13 1.35 -20.23
C LYS A 373 -21.98 -0.16 -20.15
N ALA A 374 -21.54 -0.79 -21.25
CA ALA A 374 -21.15 -2.19 -21.21
C ALA A 374 -19.98 -2.39 -20.24
N LEU A 375 -20.01 -3.46 -19.44
CA LEU A 375 -18.92 -3.77 -18.54
C LEU A 375 -17.70 -4.22 -19.35
N GLU A 376 -16.56 -3.58 -19.10
CA GLU A 376 -15.31 -3.81 -19.82
C GLU A 376 -14.26 -4.53 -18.95
N VAL A 377 -13.20 -5.04 -19.57
CA VAL A 377 -12.03 -5.60 -18.88
C VAL A 377 -10.74 -4.91 -19.31
N ASP A 378 -9.71 -4.98 -18.46
CA ASP A 378 -8.36 -4.56 -18.85
C ASP A 378 -7.84 -5.46 -19.98
N ALA A 379 -6.94 -4.93 -20.83
CA ALA A 379 -6.41 -5.63 -22.01
C ALA A 379 -5.83 -7.03 -21.70
N GLY A 380 -5.22 -7.21 -20.53
CA GLY A 380 -4.67 -8.51 -20.10
C GLY A 380 -5.73 -9.58 -19.80
N ALA A 381 -6.98 -9.20 -19.63
CA ALA A 381 -8.10 -10.06 -19.31
C ALA A 381 -9.09 -10.23 -20.49
N ASP A 382 -8.82 -9.67 -21.66
CA ASP A 382 -9.69 -9.81 -22.84
C ASP A 382 -9.59 -11.21 -23.49
N ASN A 383 -10.69 -11.64 -24.12
CA ASN A 383 -10.87 -12.94 -24.78
C ASN A 383 -10.53 -14.15 -23.91
N LYS A 384 -10.95 -14.12 -22.64
CA LYS A 384 -10.69 -15.17 -21.64
C LYS A 384 -11.94 -15.56 -20.87
N ILE A 385 -11.98 -16.81 -20.41
CA ILE A 385 -12.87 -17.19 -19.31
C ILE A 385 -12.31 -16.54 -18.04
N LEU A 386 -13.13 -15.72 -17.39
CA LEU A 386 -12.77 -14.94 -16.21
C LEU A 386 -13.07 -15.71 -14.93
N ALA A 387 -14.18 -16.46 -14.91
CA ALA A 387 -14.58 -17.35 -13.83
C ALA A 387 -15.59 -18.38 -14.34
N SER A 388 -15.66 -19.54 -13.70
CA SER A 388 -16.51 -20.65 -14.12
C SER A 388 -17.00 -21.48 -12.92
N SER A 389 -18.21 -22.00 -13.02
CA SER A 389 -18.82 -23.01 -12.15
C SER A 389 -19.57 -24.04 -13.00
N GLU A 390 -20.19 -25.04 -12.36
CA GLU A 390 -21.06 -26.01 -13.05
C GLU A 390 -22.24 -25.34 -13.76
N SER A 391 -22.75 -24.22 -13.21
CA SER A 391 -23.96 -23.55 -13.69
C SER A 391 -23.71 -22.27 -14.48
N VAL A 392 -22.54 -21.65 -14.36
CA VAL A 392 -22.29 -20.31 -14.91
C VAL A 392 -20.84 -20.17 -15.40
N ASP A 393 -20.67 -19.60 -16.60
CA ASP A 393 -19.38 -19.07 -17.06
C ASP A 393 -19.46 -17.56 -17.22
N VAL A 394 -18.42 -16.86 -16.74
CA VAL A 394 -18.21 -15.43 -17.02
C VAL A 394 -16.96 -15.30 -17.88
N TYR A 395 -17.07 -14.62 -19.01
CA TYR A 395 -15.99 -14.49 -19.98
C TYR A 395 -15.96 -13.09 -20.58
N SER A 396 -14.81 -12.73 -21.14
CA SER A 396 -14.63 -11.51 -21.92
C SER A 396 -14.55 -11.81 -23.41
N GLN A 397 -15.06 -10.90 -24.23
CA GLN A 397 -14.92 -10.93 -25.68
C GLN A 397 -14.92 -9.50 -26.24
N ASN A 398 -13.94 -9.17 -27.08
CA ASN A 398 -13.79 -7.82 -27.66
C ASN A 398 -13.84 -6.70 -26.60
N GLY A 399 -13.20 -6.93 -25.46
CA GLY A 399 -13.12 -6.01 -24.33
C GLY A 399 -14.37 -5.98 -23.43
N HIS A 400 -15.45 -6.68 -23.77
CA HIS A 400 -16.71 -6.66 -23.01
C HIS A 400 -16.94 -7.94 -22.21
N VAL A 401 -17.65 -7.82 -21.09
CA VAL A 401 -17.98 -8.96 -20.21
C VAL A 401 -19.33 -9.56 -20.57
N TYR A 402 -19.35 -10.89 -20.61
CA TYR A 402 -20.52 -11.72 -20.86
C TYR A 402 -20.66 -12.78 -19.77
N LEU A 403 -21.91 -13.19 -19.55
CA LEU A 403 -22.27 -14.31 -18.71
C LEU A 403 -23.02 -15.34 -19.53
N TRP A 404 -22.63 -16.61 -19.40
CA TRP A 404 -23.37 -17.74 -19.93
C TRP A 404 -23.91 -18.56 -18.76
N LYS A 405 -25.23 -18.53 -18.56
CA LYS A 405 -25.92 -19.41 -17.62
C LYS A 405 -26.21 -20.74 -18.34
N LYS A 406 -25.66 -21.81 -17.79
CA LYS A 406 -25.80 -23.19 -18.27
C LYS A 406 -27.19 -23.72 -17.90
N SER A 407 -27.58 -24.78 -18.62
CA SER A 407 -28.89 -25.43 -18.54
C SER A 407 -29.20 -25.99 -17.16
#